data_AF-I7CWI0-F1
#
_entry.id   AF-I7CWI0-F1
#
_cell.length_a   1.000
_cell.length_b   1.000
_cell.length_c   1.000
_cell.angle_alpha   90.00
_cell.angle_beta   90.00
_cell.angle_gamma   90.00
#
_symmetry.space_group_name_H-M   'P 1'
#
loop_
_entity.id
_entity.type
_entity.pdbx_description
1 polymer ?
#
loop_
_entity_poly.entity_id
_entity_poly.type
_entity_poly.pdbx_seq_one_letter_code
_entity_poly.pdbx_strand_id
1 'polypeptide(L)' 'MKTKQAIDDLEAGDVLEVVATDSGSMSDIQGWAEGTDGVTLLEQVTDADQYIHYVEKTAE' A
#
# COMPACT_ATOMS: atom_id res chain seq x y z
N MET A 1 1.35 11.54 2.51
CA MET A 1 1.63 10.30 3.28
C MET A 1 2.94 9.73 2.77
N LYS A 2 3.80 9.17 3.64
CA LYS A 2 5.10 8.64 3.23
C LYS A 2 4.97 7.51 2.19
N THR A 3 3.93 6.69 2.33
CA THR A 3 3.59 5.60 1.39
C THR A 3 3.38 6.09 -0.04
N LYS A 4 2.67 7.22 -0.22
CA LYS A 4 2.41 7.78 -1.56
C LYS A 4 3.69 8.22 -2.26
N GLN A 5 4.58 8.86 -1.52
CA GLN A 5 5.87 9.28 -2.08
C GLN A 5 6.76 8.07 -2.40
N ALA A 6 6.75 7.05 -1.52
CA ALA A 6 7.54 5.84 -1.74
C ALA A 6 7.11 5.07 -3.00
N ILE A 7 5.80 4.99 -3.32
CA ILE A 7 5.34 4.30 -4.53
C ILE A 7 5.67 5.08 -5.81
N ASP A 8 5.75 6.41 -5.75
CA ASP A 8 6.08 7.25 -6.92
C ASP A 8 7.54 7.06 -7.39
N ASP A 9 8.41 6.59 -6.50
CA ASP A 9 9.82 6.29 -6.78
C ASP A 9 10.04 4.84 -7.28
N LEU A 10 8.99 4.02 -7.38
CA LEU A 10 9.06 2.62 -7.81
C LEU A 10 8.80 2.46 -9.31
N GLU A 11 9.34 1.38 -9.88
CA GLU A 11 9.06 0.99 -11.25
C GLU A 11 7.73 0.21 -11.33
N ALA A 12 7.10 0.21 -12.51
CA ALA A 12 5.89 -0.59 -12.71
C ALA A 12 6.20 -2.10 -12.54
N GLY A 13 5.41 -2.77 -11.71
CA GLY A 13 5.60 -4.16 -11.28
C GLY A 13 6.30 -4.30 -9.92
N ASP A 14 6.86 -3.21 -9.36
CA ASP A 14 7.44 -3.25 -8.03
C ASP A 14 6.36 -3.23 -6.95
N VAL A 15 6.66 -3.89 -5.82
CA VAL A 15 5.77 -3.99 -4.67
C VAL A 15 6.37 -3.24 -3.48
N LEU A 16 5.57 -2.32 -2.93
CA LEU A 16 5.83 -1.63 -1.68
C LEU A 16 5.18 -2.37 -0.51
N GLU A 17 5.98 -2.77 0.46
CA GLU A 17 5.52 -3.23 1.77
C GLU A 17 5.34 -2.03 2.71
N VAL A 18 4.17 -1.91 3.32
CA VAL A 18 3.81 -0.84 4.25
C VAL A 18 3.47 -1.47 5.59
N VAL A 19 4.25 -1.18 6.62
CA VAL A 19 4.02 -1.67 7.98
C VAL A 19 3.45 -0.55 8.85
N ALA A 20 2.33 -0.82 9.51
CA ALA A 20 1.65 0.09 10.42
C ALA A 20 1.31 -0.60 11.74
N THR A 21 1.12 0.18 12.81
CA THR A 21 0.72 -0.32 14.14
C THR A 21 -0.69 0.11 14.53
N ASP A 22 -1.45 0.68 13.59
CA ASP A 22 -2.82 1.15 13.79
C ASP A 22 -3.77 0.46 12.80
N SER A 23 -4.90 -0.02 13.31
CA SER A 23 -5.89 -0.76 12.52
C SER A 23 -6.57 0.07 11.44
N GLY A 24 -6.63 1.39 11.60
CA GLY A 24 -7.20 2.32 10.63
C GLY A 24 -6.43 2.31 9.31
N SER A 25 -5.15 1.94 9.34
CA SER A 25 -4.32 1.81 8.14
C SER A 25 -4.92 0.87 7.10
N MET A 26 -5.69 -0.15 7.50
CA MET A 26 -6.30 -1.09 6.56
C MET A 26 -7.29 -0.38 5.62
N SER A 27 -8.20 0.41 6.20
CA SER A 27 -9.17 1.18 5.43
C SER A 27 -8.52 2.32 4.66
N ASP A 28 -7.52 2.99 5.25
CA ASP A 28 -6.81 4.10 4.62
C ASP A 28 -6.01 3.66 3.39
N ILE A 29 -5.29 2.54 3.48
CA ILE A 29 -4.48 2.02 2.36
C ILE A 29 -5.37 1.45 1.26
N GLN A 30 -6.43 0.72 1.62
CA GLN A 30 -7.38 0.22 0.63
C GLN A 30 -8.04 1.36 -0.15
N GLY A 31 -8.62 2.34 0.55
CA GLY A 31 -9.26 3.48 -0.10
C GLY A 31 -8.28 4.34 -0.91
N TRP A 32 -7.03 4.42 -0.49
CA TRP A 32 -5.99 5.09 -1.29
C TRP A 32 -5.69 4.34 -2.59
N ALA A 33 -5.45 3.02 -2.53
CA ALA A 33 -5.15 2.23 -3.71
C ALA A 33 -6.33 2.19 -4.71
N GLU A 34 -7.56 2.06 -4.23
CA GLU A 34 -8.76 2.09 -5.08
C GLU A 34 -8.98 3.44 -5.78
N GLY A 35 -8.53 4.54 -5.14
CA GLY A 35 -8.70 5.90 -5.64
C GLY A 35 -7.50 6.48 -6.40
N THR A 36 -6.45 5.68 -6.65
CA THR A 36 -5.22 6.15 -7.30
C THR A 36 -4.89 5.27 -8.50
N ASP A 37 -4.93 5.83 -9.70
CA ASP A 37 -4.48 5.15 -10.91
C ASP A 37 -3.00 4.74 -10.79
N GLY A 38 -2.63 3.61 -11.40
CA GLY A 38 -1.26 3.09 -11.33
C GLY A 38 -0.87 2.52 -9.96
N VAL A 39 -1.82 2.30 -9.05
CA VAL A 39 -1.59 1.70 -7.73
C VAL A 39 -2.58 0.56 -7.53
N THR A 40 -2.12 -0.59 -7.05
CA THR A 40 -2.99 -1.74 -6.77
C THR A 40 -2.65 -2.35 -5.43
N LEU A 41 -3.65 -2.49 -4.56
CA LEU A 41 -3.50 -3.23 -3.32
C LEU A 41 -3.53 -4.73 -3.62
N LEU A 42 -2.44 -5.43 -3.33
CA LEU A 42 -2.32 -6.87 -3.54
C LEU A 42 -2.85 -7.67 -2.33
N GLU A 43 -2.40 -7.31 -1.13
CA GLU A 43 -2.72 -8.04 0.08
C GLU A 43 -2.63 -7.15 1.32
N GLN A 44 -3.42 -7.49 2.33
CA GLN A 44 -3.33 -6.93 3.67
C GLN A 44 -3.27 -8.06 4.70
N VAL A 45 -2.31 -7.99 5.61
CA VAL A 45 -2.05 -9.01 6.63
C VAL A 45 -2.02 -8.34 8.00
N THR A 46 -2.70 -8.95 8.96
CA THR A 46 -2.54 -8.61 10.38
C THR A 46 -1.60 -9.63 11.01
N ASP A 47 -0.42 -9.19 11.44
CA ASP A 47 0.57 -10.02 12.13
C ASP A 47 0.82 -9.47 13.54
N ALA A 48 0.37 -10.20 14.55
CA ALA A 48 0.39 -9.78 15.95
C ALA A 48 -0.21 -8.38 16.18
N ASP A 49 0.64 -7.37 16.34
CA ASP A 49 0.28 -5.96 16.58
C ASP A 49 0.58 -5.05 15.38
N GLN A 50 0.86 -5.64 14.22
CA GLN A 50 1.21 -4.94 12.99
C GLN A 50 0.18 -5.22 11.88
N TYR A 51 -0.02 -4.21 11.05
CA TYR A 51 -0.84 -4.24 9.84
C TYR A 51 0.10 -4.01 8.66
N ILE A 52 0.27 -5.04 7.85
CA ILE A 52 1.19 -5.08 6.72
C ILE A 52 0.36 -5.01 5.43
N HIS A 53 0.70 -4.08 4.55
CA HIS A 53 0.01 -3.88 3.28
C HIS A 53 1.01 -4.01 2.14
N TYR A 54 0.68 -4.83 1.15
CA TYR A 54 1.46 -4.99 -0.06
C TYR A 54 0.78 -4.28 -1.21
N VAL A 55 1.44 -3.25 -1.74
CA VAL A 55 0.89 -2.39 -2.79
C VAL A 55 1.82 -2.43 -4.00
N GLU A 56 1.29 -2.74 -5.17
CA GLU A 56 2.04 -2.74 -6.42
C GLU A 56 1.91 -1.41 -7.15
N LYS A 57 3.02 -0.92 -7.72
CA LYS A 57 3.00 0.13 -8.73
C LYS A 57 2.62 -0.51 -10.06
N THR A 58 1.43 -0.22 -10.59
CA THR A 58 1.03 -0.72 -11.91
C THR A 58 1.44 0.25 -13.00
N ALA A 59 1.70 -0.26 -14.21
CA ALA A 59 1.89 0.59 -15.39
C ALA A 59 0.55 1.24 -15.73
N GLU A 60 0.55 2.56 -15.87
CA GLU A 60 -0.61 3.34 -16.37
C GLU A 60 -0.93 3.01 -17.84
#